data_AF-A0A919FGY1-F1
#
_entry.id   AF-A0A919FGY1-F1
#
_cell.length_a   1.000
_cell.length_b   1.000
_cell.length_c   1.000
_cell.angle_alpha   90.00
_cell.angle_beta   90.00
_cell.angle_gamma   90.00
#
_symmetry.space_group_name_H-M   'P 1'
#
loop_
_entity.id
_entity.type
_entity.pdbx_description
1 polymer ?
#
loop_
_entity_poly.entity_id
_entity_poly.type
_entity_poly.pdbx_seq_one_letter_code
_entity_poly.pdbx_strand_id
1 'polypeptide(L)'
;MVSVMGAAGTTPEPAAPAHDGRTSLGEVACRYRAGEIDPADLPMIAAGALAAGLDTPALCELAGLPRNAAAGDVRDLFEQALAEAGTELPDPALARRHALHRLVLRFLDGEIDPAGLVTDDWWELEAGTAEERSFVRLVPQCMCCLDYTLQTDRRTWAAELRIAALALTTSAPIGPGC
;
A
#
# COMPACT_ATOMS: atom_id res chain seq x y z
N MET A 1 21.06 48.05 38.94
CA MET A 1 20.43 47.78 37.63
C MET A 1 21.31 46.78 36.89
N VAL A 2 21.04 45.49 37.04
CA VAL A 2 21.78 44.41 36.35
C VAL A 2 20.77 43.66 35.48
N SER A 3 21.00 43.71 34.16
CA SER A 3 20.18 43.06 33.13
C SER A 3 20.28 41.54 33.24
N VAL A 4 19.13 40.86 33.23
CA VAL A 4 19.05 39.42 32.97
C VAL A 4 18.80 39.21 31.47
N MET A 5 19.77 38.62 30.82
CA MET A 5 19.71 38.13 29.44
C MET A 5 18.99 36.79 29.45
N GLY A 6 17.78 36.74 28.90
CA GLY A 6 17.03 35.50 28.68
C GLY A 6 17.55 34.79 27.45
N ALA A 7 18.18 33.62 27.63
CA ALA A 7 18.51 32.69 26.57
C ALA A 7 17.22 31.98 26.12
N ALA A 8 16.72 32.33 24.94
CA ALA A 8 15.69 31.55 24.27
C ALA A 8 16.32 30.24 23.81
N GLY A 9 15.98 29.15 24.51
CA GLY A 9 16.32 27.80 24.08
C GLY A 9 15.63 27.50 22.76
N THR A 10 16.41 27.25 21.73
CA THR A 10 15.95 26.64 20.48
C THR A 10 15.47 25.24 20.81
N THR A 11 14.15 25.05 20.77
CA THR A 11 13.53 23.73 20.72
C THR A 11 14.05 23.01 19.48
N PRO A 12 14.65 21.82 19.59
CA PRO A 12 14.98 21.03 18.41
C PRO A 12 13.68 20.63 17.71
N GLU A 13 13.60 21.00 16.43
CA GLU A 13 12.62 20.51 15.47
C GLU A 13 12.54 18.98 15.57
N PRO A 14 11.34 18.37 15.61
CA PRO A 14 11.23 16.92 15.63
C PRO A 14 11.81 16.41 14.32
N ALA A 15 12.93 15.70 14.40
CA ALA A 15 13.51 14.99 13.28
C ALA A 15 12.40 14.17 12.63
N ALA A 16 12.10 14.48 11.36
CA ALA A 16 11.22 13.66 10.55
C ALA A 16 11.67 12.20 10.71
N PRO A 17 10.75 11.25 10.96
CA PRO A 17 11.14 9.86 11.12
C PRO A 17 11.91 9.46 9.88
N ALA A 18 13.21 9.20 10.05
CA ALA A 18 14.02 8.54 9.05
C ALA A 18 13.36 7.19 8.83
N HIS A 19 12.52 7.12 7.80
CA HIS A 19 11.99 5.85 7.35
C HIS A 19 13.20 5.09 6.85
N ASP A 20 13.66 4.12 7.63
CA ASP A 20 14.75 3.23 7.23
C ASP A 20 14.44 2.75 5.81
N GLY A 21 15.37 2.97 4.87
CA GLY A 21 15.17 2.61 3.46
C GLY A 21 14.74 1.14 3.28
N ARG A 22 15.08 0.26 4.23
CA ARG A 22 14.61 -1.14 4.31
C ARG A 22 13.13 -1.29 4.62
N THR A 23 12.58 -0.50 5.56
CA THR A 23 11.14 -0.47 5.85
C THR A 23 10.38 0.04 4.63
N SER A 24 10.94 1.01 3.90
CA SER A 24 10.37 1.47 2.64
C SER A 24 10.41 0.41 1.52
N LEU A 25 11.46 -0.42 1.46
CA LEU A 25 11.57 -1.46 0.43
C LEU A 25 10.65 -2.66 0.68
N GLY A 26 10.49 -3.09 1.94
CA GLY A 26 9.51 -4.12 2.31
C GLY A 26 8.08 -3.70 2.01
N GLU A 27 7.73 -2.43 2.28
CA GLU A 27 6.43 -1.88 1.89
C GLU A 27 6.26 -1.88 0.36
N VAL A 28 7.27 -1.41 -0.38
CA VAL A 28 7.25 -1.45 -1.86
C VAL A 28 7.10 -2.88 -2.37
N ALA A 29 7.79 -3.86 -1.78
CA ALA A 29 7.66 -5.28 -2.15
C ALA A 29 6.23 -5.78 -1.96
N CYS A 30 5.59 -5.41 -0.85
CA CYS A 30 4.19 -5.74 -0.59
C CYS A 30 3.24 -5.12 -1.60
N ARG A 31 3.41 -3.83 -1.91
CA ARG A 31 2.59 -3.10 -2.87
C ARG A 31 2.78 -3.61 -4.30
N TYR A 32 4.03 -3.90 -4.68
CA TYR A 32 4.37 -4.55 -5.95
C TYR A 32 3.71 -5.92 -6.07
N ARG A 33 3.81 -6.74 -5.02
CA ARG A 33 3.22 -8.09 -5.04
C ARG A 33 1.69 -8.07 -5.10
N ALA A 34 1.06 -7.05 -4.51
CA ALA A 34 -0.36 -6.82 -4.58
C ALA A 34 -0.83 -6.25 -5.95
N GLY A 35 0.09 -5.89 -6.85
CA GLY A 35 -0.23 -5.29 -8.15
C GLY A 35 -0.54 -3.79 -8.09
N GLU A 36 -0.26 -3.11 -6.98
CA GLU A 36 -0.51 -1.67 -6.81
C GLU A 36 0.58 -0.79 -7.45
N ILE A 37 1.70 -1.39 -7.87
CA ILE A 37 2.82 -0.71 -8.51
C ILE A 37 3.02 -1.30 -9.90
N ASP A 38 2.96 -0.44 -10.93
CA ASP A 38 3.35 -0.81 -12.28
C ASP A 38 4.86 -1.07 -12.31
N PRO A 39 5.33 -2.20 -12.89
CA PRO A 39 6.76 -2.44 -13.06
C PRO A 39 7.52 -1.24 -13.67
N ALA A 40 6.91 -0.50 -14.59
CA ALA A 40 7.53 0.68 -15.22
C ALA A 40 7.89 1.82 -14.23
N ASP A 41 7.33 1.82 -13.02
CA ASP A 41 7.61 2.80 -11.98
C ASP A 41 8.73 2.36 -11.02
N LEU A 42 9.12 1.07 -11.03
CA LEU A 42 10.17 0.52 -10.16
C LEU A 42 11.54 1.20 -10.30
N PRO A 43 12.01 1.62 -11.49
CA PRO A 43 13.27 2.36 -11.60
C PRO A 43 13.29 3.66 -10.79
N MET A 44 12.17 4.41 -10.78
CA MET A 44 12.08 5.65 -10.01
C MET A 44 12.03 5.38 -8.51
N ILE A 45 11.32 4.33 -8.10
CA ILE A 45 11.27 3.90 -6.70
C ILE A 45 12.66 3.46 -6.22
N ALA A 46 13.41 2.73 -7.05
CA ALA A 46 14.78 2.33 -6.77
C ALA A 46 15.70 3.54 -6.56
N ALA A 47 15.60 4.55 -7.42
CA ALA A 47 16.33 5.80 -7.24
C ALA A 47 16.00 6.50 -5.90
N GLY A 48 14.74 6.47 -5.49
CA GLY A 48 14.31 6.98 -4.18
C GLY A 48 14.91 6.19 -3.01
N ALA A 49 14.95 4.87 -3.11
CA ALA A 49 15.54 4.00 -2.08
C ALA A 49 17.07 4.19 -1.96
N LEU A 50 17.77 4.37 -3.08
CA LEU A 50 19.19 4.76 -3.09
C LEU A 50 19.40 6.11 -2.39
N ALA A 51 18.56 7.11 -2.70
CA ALA A 51 18.61 8.41 -2.04
C ALA A 51 18.33 8.34 -0.53
N ALA A 52 17.55 7.35 -0.09
CA ALA A 52 17.30 7.04 1.32
C ALA A 52 18.45 6.23 1.99
N GLY A 53 19.53 5.94 1.26
CA GLY A 53 20.73 5.27 1.78
C GLY A 53 20.69 3.75 1.75
N LEU A 54 19.68 3.13 1.13
CA LEU A 54 19.72 1.71 0.82
C LEU A 54 20.52 1.53 -0.46
N ASP A 55 21.78 1.16 -0.33
CA ASP A 55 22.69 0.99 -1.47
C ASP A 55 22.98 -0.49 -1.69
N THR A 56 22.38 -1.08 -2.74
CA THR A 56 22.72 -2.42 -3.22
C THR A 56 23.01 -2.37 -4.72
N PRO A 57 23.89 -3.25 -5.24
CA PRO A 57 24.23 -3.29 -6.65
C PRO A 57 23.01 -3.42 -7.57
N ALA A 58 22.09 -4.34 -7.29
CA ALA A 58 20.91 -4.54 -8.13
C ALA A 58 19.95 -3.36 -8.09
N LEU A 59 19.89 -2.64 -6.97
CA LEU A 59 19.07 -1.43 -6.85
C LEU A 59 19.66 -0.26 -7.65
N CYS A 60 20.98 -0.13 -7.67
CA CYS A 60 21.71 0.80 -8.55
C CYS A 60 21.41 0.51 -10.03
N GLU A 61 21.47 -0.75 -10.45
CA GLU A 61 21.15 -1.15 -11.82
C GLU A 61 19.68 -0.88 -12.18
N LEU A 62 18.75 -1.24 -11.29
CA LEU A 62 17.32 -0.98 -11.45
C LEU A 62 17.02 0.52 -11.62
N ALA A 63 17.65 1.37 -10.82
CA ALA A 63 17.50 2.82 -10.92
C ALA A 63 18.04 3.40 -12.24
N GLY A 64 18.99 2.71 -12.88
CA GLY A 64 19.55 3.08 -14.17
C GLY A 64 18.72 2.64 -15.39
N LEU A 65 17.67 1.82 -15.20
CA LEU A 65 16.87 1.33 -16.31
C LEU A 65 16.00 2.43 -16.95
N PRO A 66 15.84 2.42 -18.29
CA PRO A 66 14.90 3.31 -18.95
C PRO A 66 13.45 2.88 -18.66
N ARG A 67 12.50 3.82 -18.73
CA ARG A 67 11.07 3.56 -18.48
C ARG A 67 10.44 2.49 -19.38
N ASN A 68 11.04 2.25 -20.55
CA ASN A 68 10.60 1.24 -21.51
C ASN A 68 11.41 -0.07 -21.45
N ALA A 69 12.17 -0.30 -20.38
CA ALA A 69 12.84 -1.57 -20.15
C ALA A 69 11.83 -2.73 -20.15
N ALA A 70 12.29 -3.93 -20.52
CA ALA A 70 11.42 -5.09 -20.53
C ALA A 70 10.95 -5.40 -19.09
N ALA A 71 9.65 -5.62 -18.92
CA ALA A 71 9.06 -5.88 -17.61
C ALA A 71 9.69 -7.08 -16.87
N GLY A 72 10.20 -8.07 -17.63
CA GLY A 72 10.98 -9.18 -17.08
C GLY A 72 12.27 -8.74 -16.41
N ASP A 73 13.09 -7.94 -17.11
CA ASP A 73 14.37 -7.43 -16.58
C ASP A 73 14.16 -6.57 -15.34
N VAL A 74 13.14 -5.71 -15.37
CA VAL A 74 12.76 -4.85 -14.24
C VAL A 74 12.38 -5.68 -13.01
N ARG A 75 11.53 -6.70 -13.20
CA ARG A 75 11.13 -7.61 -12.12
C ARG A 75 12.34 -8.35 -11.56
N ASP A 76 13.15 -8.94 -12.42
CA ASP A 76 14.26 -9.80 -12.00
C ASP A 76 15.30 -8.98 -11.20
N LEU A 77 15.58 -7.73 -11.62
CA LEU A 77 16.42 -6.80 -10.86
C LEU A 77 15.79 -6.37 -9.54
N PHE A 78 14.48 -6.15 -9.49
CA PHE A 78 13.79 -5.81 -8.25
C PHE A 78 13.84 -6.96 -7.24
N GLU A 79 13.56 -8.19 -7.67
CA GLU A 79 13.65 -9.39 -6.81
C GLU A 79 15.08 -9.62 -6.31
N GLN A 80 16.09 -9.39 -7.16
CA GLN A 80 17.49 -9.44 -6.77
C GLN A 80 17.83 -8.34 -5.73
N ALA A 81 17.34 -7.11 -5.92
CA ALA A 81 17.54 -6.02 -4.96
C ALA A 81 16.90 -6.31 -3.59
N LEU A 82 15.73 -6.93 -3.56
CA LEU A 82 15.10 -7.41 -2.33
C LEU A 82 15.99 -8.43 -1.62
N ALA A 83 16.50 -9.43 -2.35
CA ALA A 83 17.37 -10.46 -1.81
C ALA A 83 18.68 -9.87 -1.22
N GLU A 84 19.31 -8.92 -1.93
CA GLU A 84 20.51 -8.22 -1.46
C GLU A 84 20.25 -7.37 -0.21
N ALA A 85 19.07 -6.77 -0.12
CA ALA A 85 18.64 -5.99 1.05
C ALA A 85 18.21 -6.86 2.24
N GLY A 86 18.15 -8.20 2.08
CA GLY A 86 17.64 -9.13 3.09
C GLY A 86 16.13 -9.05 3.28
N THR A 87 15.40 -8.60 2.27
CA THR A 87 13.93 -8.48 2.25
C THR A 87 13.36 -9.62 1.42
N GLU A 88 12.44 -10.38 1.98
CA GLU A 88 11.76 -11.45 1.24
C GLU A 88 10.55 -10.88 0.49
N LEU A 89 10.25 -11.47 -0.68
CA LEU A 89 9.03 -11.14 -1.41
C LEU A 89 7.84 -11.75 -0.67
N PRO A 90 6.81 -10.96 -0.31
CA PRO A 90 5.69 -11.48 0.47
C PRO A 90 4.84 -12.48 -0.31
N ASP A 91 4.12 -13.30 0.44
CA ASP A 91 3.09 -14.18 -0.12
C ASP A 91 2.02 -13.35 -0.87
N PRO A 92 1.59 -13.76 -2.08
CA PRO A 92 0.65 -12.97 -2.88
C PRO A 92 -0.70 -12.77 -2.21
N ALA A 93 -1.21 -13.77 -1.50
CA ALA A 93 -2.51 -13.68 -0.83
C ALA A 93 -2.40 -12.72 0.36
N LEU A 94 -1.31 -12.80 1.12
CA LEU A 94 -1.02 -11.85 2.20
C LEU A 94 -0.90 -10.42 1.68
N ALA A 95 -0.11 -10.19 0.63
CA ALA A 95 0.08 -8.88 0.02
C ALA A 95 -1.24 -8.27 -0.46
N ARG A 96 -2.11 -9.07 -1.13
CA ARG A 96 -3.44 -8.61 -1.53
C ARG A 96 -4.34 -8.27 -0.34
N ARG A 97 -4.24 -8.98 0.78
CA ARG A 97 -4.98 -8.62 2.00
C ARG A 97 -4.51 -7.29 2.59
N HIS A 98 -3.21 -7.03 2.63
CA HIS A 98 -2.70 -5.71 3.03
C HIS A 98 -3.16 -4.59 2.09
N ALA A 99 -3.22 -4.85 0.78
CA ALA A 99 -3.78 -3.91 -0.18
C ALA A 99 -5.26 -3.62 0.07
N LEU A 100 -6.07 -4.64 0.39
CA LEU A 100 -7.47 -4.44 0.76
C LEU A 100 -7.61 -3.49 1.96
N HIS A 101 -6.81 -3.69 3.00
CA HIS A 101 -6.84 -2.82 4.19
C HIS A 101 -6.41 -1.39 3.87
N ARG A 102 -5.37 -1.20 3.06
CA ARG A 102 -4.97 0.14 2.58
C ARG A 102 -6.09 0.82 1.79
N LEU A 103 -6.74 0.07 0.89
CA LEU A 103 -7.86 0.59 0.11
C LEU A 103 -9.03 1.01 1.01
N VAL A 104 -9.36 0.18 1.98
CA VAL A 104 -10.44 0.47 2.95
C VAL A 104 -10.13 1.73 3.77
N LEU A 105 -8.88 1.92 4.20
CA LEU A 105 -8.47 3.15 4.89
C LEU A 105 -8.65 4.38 4.00
N ARG A 106 -8.16 4.34 2.76
CA ARG A 106 -8.33 5.43 1.78
C ARG A 106 -9.80 5.73 1.47
N PHE A 107 -10.65 4.70 1.44
CA PHE A 107 -12.09 4.86 1.29
C PHE A 107 -12.74 5.55 2.50
N LEU A 108 -12.34 5.19 3.72
CA LEU A 108 -12.85 5.81 4.95
C LEU A 108 -12.38 7.27 5.09
N ASP A 109 -11.16 7.57 4.64
CA ASP A 109 -10.60 8.93 4.59
C ASP A 109 -11.23 9.78 3.47
N GLY A 110 -12.03 9.17 2.59
CA GLY A 110 -12.75 9.85 1.51
C GLY A 110 -11.89 10.16 0.29
N GLU A 111 -10.70 9.57 0.18
CA GLU A 111 -9.85 9.67 -1.01
C GLU A 111 -10.44 8.91 -2.20
N ILE A 112 -11.21 7.87 -1.92
CA ILE A 112 -11.85 7.01 -2.92
C ILE A 112 -13.35 7.04 -2.65
N ASP A 113 -14.14 7.30 -3.68
CA ASP A 113 -15.59 7.18 -3.58
C ASP A 113 -16.03 5.69 -3.67
N PRO A 114 -17.27 5.34 -3.28
CA PRO A 114 -17.71 3.95 -3.36
C PRO A 114 -17.58 3.31 -4.75
N ALA A 115 -17.72 4.08 -5.83
CA ALA A 115 -17.59 3.57 -7.20
C ALA A 115 -16.12 3.31 -7.59
N GLY A 116 -15.17 4.03 -6.99
CA GLY A 116 -13.74 3.79 -7.14
C GLY A 116 -13.25 2.47 -6.54
N LEU A 117 -14.06 1.80 -5.71
CA LEU A 117 -13.73 0.47 -5.16
C LEU A 117 -13.99 -0.68 -6.14
N VAL A 118 -14.70 -0.42 -7.24
CA VAL A 118 -15.19 -1.43 -8.19
C VAL A 118 -14.14 -1.78 -9.26
N THR A 119 -13.02 -1.04 -9.33
CA THR A 119 -11.99 -1.22 -10.36
C THR A 119 -11.05 -2.38 -10.12
N ASP A 120 -11.12 -2.98 -8.94
CA ASP A 120 -10.19 -4.00 -8.49
C ASP A 120 -10.90 -5.35 -8.41
N ASP A 121 -10.23 -6.42 -8.85
CA ASP A 121 -10.70 -7.81 -8.82
C ASP A 121 -10.74 -8.39 -7.38
N TRP A 122 -11.27 -7.63 -6.42
CA TRP A 122 -11.40 -8.02 -5.02
C TRP A 122 -12.23 -9.28 -4.82
N TRP A 123 -13.11 -9.59 -5.77
CA TRP A 123 -13.92 -10.80 -5.75
C TRP A 123 -13.08 -12.10 -5.84
N GLU A 124 -11.83 -12.02 -6.31
CA GLU A 124 -10.88 -13.15 -6.32
C GLU A 124 -10.05 -13.24 -5.02
N LEU A 125 -10.19 -12.29 -4.09
CA LEU A 125 -9.42 -12.30 -2.86
C LEU A 125 -9.79 -13.50 -1.99
N GLU A 126 -8.80 -14.33 -1.66
CA GLU A 126 -8.90 -15.32 -0.59
C GLU A 126 -8.90 -14.61 0.78
N ALA A 127 -10.07 -14.11 1.17
CA ALA A 127 -10.25 -13.42 2.43
C ALA A 127 -10.01 -14.35 3.64
N GLY A 128 -9.11 -13.93 4.52
CA GLY A 128 -8.69 -14.68 5.70
C GLY A 128 -9.56 -14.46 6.93
N THR A 129 -10.33 -13.38 6.99
CA THR A 129 -11.23 -13.05 8.12
C THR A 129 -12.70 -13.00 7.72
N ALA A 130 -13.61 -12.93 8.71
CA ALA A 130 -15.04 -12.77 8.44
C ALA A 130 -15.36 -11.34 7.96
N GLU A 131 -14.61 -10.37 8.46
CA GLU A 131 -14.73 -8.94 8.14
C GLU A 131 -14.27 -8.67 6.71
N GLU A 132 -13.13 -9.25 6.30
CA GLU A 132 -12.64 -9.20 4.92
C GLU A 132 -13.68 -9.79 3.95
N ARG A 133 -14.22 -10.98 4.27
CA ARG A 133 -15.28 -11.62 3.48
C ARG A 133 -16.55 -10.78 3.40
N SER A 134 -16.92 -10.13 4.50
CA SER A 134 -18.13 -9.29 4.55
C SER A 134 -17.98 -8.04 3.68
N PHE A 135 -16.81 -7.39 3.74
CA PHE A 135 -16.52 -6.23 2.91
C PHE A 135 -16.45 -6.59 1.42
N VAL A 136 -15.66 -7.61 1.06
CA VAL A 136 -15.50 -8.03 -0.35
C VAL A 136 -16.82 -8.43 -0.99
N ARG A 137 -17.73 -9.08 -0.24
CA ARG A 137 -19.08 -9.43 -0.74
C ARG A 137 -19.94 -8.22 -1.12
N LEU A 138 -19.67 -7.05 -0.54
CA LEU A 138 -20.39 -5.82 -0.84
C LEU A 138 -19.75 -5.04 -2.00
N VAL A 139 -18.55 -5.40 -2.43
CA VAL A 139 -17.89 -4.79 -3.59
C VAL A 139 -18.38 -5.51 -4.86
N PRO A 140 -19.23 -4.88 -5.70
CA PRO A 140 -19.68 -5.51 -6.93
C PRO A 140 -18.54 -5.56 -7.96
N GLN A 141 -18.62 -6.50 -8.91
CA GLN A 141 -17.68 -6.58 -10.04
C GLN A 141 -17.80 -5.40 -11.02
N CYS A 142 -18.99 -4.79 -11.11
CA CYS A 142 -19.21 -3.54 -11.84
C CYS A 142 -20.30 -2.72 -11.14
N MET A 143 -20.25 -1.40 -11.30
CA MET A 143 -21.29 -0.50 -10.82
C MET A 143 -22.64 -0.82 -11.46
N CYS A 144 -22.61 -1.32 -12.71
CA CYS A 144 -23.79 -1.79 -13.42
C CYS A 144 -24.51 -2.98 -12.77
N CYS A 145 -23.80 -3.73 -11.92
CA CYS A 145 -24.34 -4.91 -11.26
C CYS A 145 -25.02 -4.57 -9.94
N LEU A 146 -24.84 -3.38 -9.36
CA LEU A 146 -25.40 -3.03 -8.03
C LEU A 146 -26.90 -3.37 -7.91
N ASP A 147 -27.69 -2.94 -8.88
CA ASP A 147 -29.15 -3.18 -8.87
C ASP A 147 -29.49 -4.67 -9.03
N TYR A 148 -28.67 -5.42 -9.75
CA TYR A 148 -28.92 -6.83 -10.07
C TYR A 148 -28.38 -7.80 -9.02
N THR A 149 -27.21 -7.52 -8.46
CA THR A 149 -26.49 -8.41 -7.52
C THR A 149 -26.82 -8.12 -6.07
N LEU A 150 -27.11 -6.87 -5.71
CA LEU A 150 -27.39 -6.46 -4.33
C LEU A 150 -28.84 -6.07 -4.08
N GLN A 151 -29.67 -5.92 -5.13
CA GLN A 151 -31.09 -5.54 -5.04
C GLN A 151 -31.36 -4.36 -4.09
N THR A 152 -30.39 -3.45 -3.98
CA THR A 152 -30.34 -2.39 -2.96
C THR A 152 -30.01 -1.07 -3.63
N ASP A 153 -30.60 0.03 -3.17
CA ASP A 153 -30.30 1.35 -3.73
C ASP A 153 -28.87 1.82 -3.38
N ARG A 154 -28.29 2.66 -4.23
CA ARG A 154 -26.89 3.12 -4.11
C ARG A 154 -26.57 3.78 -2.76
N ARG A 155 -27.52 4.44 -2.10
CA ARG A 155 -27.27 5.12 -0.83
C ARG A 155 -27.17 4.10 0.30
N THR A 156 -28.08 3.14 0.33
CA THR A 156 -28.08 2.05 1.32
C THR A 156 -26.83 1.19 1.16
N TRP A 157 -26.48 0.80 -0.07
CA TRP A 157 -25.23 0.08 -0.36
C TRP A 157 -23.99 0.83 0.14
N ALA A 158 -23.87 2.13 -0.16
CA ALA A 158 -22.72 2.92 0.28
C ALA A 158 -22.65 3.08 1.82
N ALA A 159 -23.78 2.98 2.53
CA ALA A 159 -23.80 2.98 3.99
C ALA A 159 -23.33 1.63 4.54
N GLU A 160 -23.83 0.51 4.00
CA GLU A 160 -23.40 -0.83 4.38
C GLU A 160 -21.91 -1.07 4.12
N LEU A 161 -21.42 -0.62 2.96
CA LEU A 161 -20.00 -0.71 2.59
C LEU A 161 -19.11 0.05 3.60
N ARG A 162 -19.54 1.22 4.06
CA ARG A 162 -18.84 1.97 5.13
C ARG A 162 -18.86 1.25 6.46
N ILE A 163 -19.97 0.62 6.84
CA ILE A 163 -20.07 -0.16 8.08
C ILE A 163 -19.10 -1.35 8.02
N ALA A 164 -19.07 -2.07 6.90
CA ALA A 164 -18.14 -3.19 6.70
C ALA A 164 -16.68 -2.74 6.69
N ALA A 165 -16.37 -1.61 6.05
CA ALA A 165 -15.05 -0.99 6.07
C ALA A 165 -14.57 -0.68 7.49
N LEU A 166 -15.43 -0.05 8.30
CA LEU A 166 -15.11 0.23 9.71
C LEU A 166 -14.86 -1.06 10.49
N ALA A 167 -15.74 -2.06 10.35
CA ALA A 167 -15.56 -3.37 11.00
C ALA A 167 -14.21 -4.01 10.64
N LEU A 168 -13.82 -3.94 9.36
CA LEU A 168 -12.53 -4.44 8.88
C LEU A 168 -11.35 -3.74 9.55
N THR A 169 -11.35 -2.40 9.62
CA THR A 169 -10.25 -1.66 10.27
C THR A 169 -10.15 -1.86 11.77
N THR A 170 -11.26 -2.22 12.44
CA THR A 170 -11.26 -2.54 13.87
C THR A 170 -10.90 -3.99 14.19
N SER A 171 -10.80 -4.85 13.17
CA SER A 171 -10.46 -6.26 13.32
C SER A 171 -8.97 -6.46 13.65
N ALA A 172 -8.60 -7.68 14.05
CA ALA A 172 -7.21 -7.99 14.38
C ALA A 172 -6.27 -7.69 13.19
N PRO A 173 -5.04 -7.20 13.46
CA PRO A 173 -4.10 -6.87 12.40
C PRO A 173 -3.81 -8.09 11.53
N ILE A 174 -3.62 -7.85 10.23
CA ILE A 174 -3.10 -8.87 9.32
C ILE A 174 -1.74 -9.33 9.87
N GLY A 175 -1.50 -10.64 9.84
CA GLY A 175 -0.26 -11.23 10.36
C GLY A 175 0.99 -10.60 9.72
N PRO A 176 2.16 -10.70 10.38
CA PRO A 176 3.39 -10.11 9.88
C PRO A 176 3.76 -10.73 8.53
N GLY A 177 4.17 -9.90 7.59
CA GLY A 177 4.61 -10.32 6.25
C GLY A 177 4.45 -9.21 5.21
N CYS A 178 3.70 -8.18 5.57
CA CYS A 178 4.03 -6.79 5.33
C CYS A 178 3.90 -6.06 6.68
#